data_AF-A0A401T830-F1
#
_entry.id   AF-A0A401T830-F1
#
_cell.length_a   1.000
_cell.length_b   1.000
_cell.length_c   1.000
_cell.angle_alpha   90.00
_cell.angle_beta   90.00
_cell.angle_gamma   90.00
#
_symmetry.space_group_name_H-M   'P 1'
#
loop_
_entity.id
_entity.type
_entity.pdbx_description
1 polymer ?
#
loop_
_entity_poly.entity_id
_entity_poly.type
_entity_poly.pdbx_seq_one_letter_code
_entity_poly.pdbx_strand_id
1 'polypeptide(L)'
;SYARSTAVMSMVGYIIGLGDRHLDNVLIDMTTGEVVHIDYNVCFEKGKSLRVPEKVPFRMTQNIETALGMTGVEGLFRLSCEQVVQIMRRGRETLLTLLEAFVYDPLVDWTAGGEIGFAGAVYGGGGQQAENKQSKREMERDITRSLFSSRVAEIK
;
A
#
# COMPACT_ATOMS: atom_id res chain seq x y z
N SER A 1 14.44 -17.87 -2.27
CA SER A 1 13.97 -16.52 -2.59
C SER A 1 12.51 -16.31 -2.28
N TYR A 2 11.61 -17.05 -2.92
CA TYR A 2 10.14 -16.91 -2.80
C TYR A 2 9.62 -16.49 -1.42
N ALA A 3 9.78 -17.33 -0.38
CA ALA A 3 9.25 -17.05 0.95
C ALA A 3 9.75 -15.71 1.55
N ARG A 4 11.02 -15.34 1.30
CA ARG A 4 11.58 -14.08 1.79
C ARG A 4 11.05 -12.88 1.01
N SER A 5 11.02 -12.96 -0.32
CA SER A 5 10.48 -11.88 -1.16
C SER A 5 8.99 -11.66 -0.89
N THR A 6 8.21 -12.73 -0.73
CA THR A 6 6.79 -12.65 -0.36
C THR A 6 6.60 -12.00 1.01
N ALA A 7 7.42 -12.37 2.01
CA ALA A 7 7.40 -11.75 3.33
C ALA A 7 7.71 -10.25 3.28
N VAL A 8 8.78 -9.86 2.58
CA VAL A 8 9.17 -8.45 2.40
C VAL A 8 8.05 -7.66 1.74
N MET A 9 7.55 -8.12 0.59
CA MET A 9 6.50 -7.43 -0.16
C MET A 9 5.18 -7.34 0.62
N SER A 10 4.85 -8.37 1.41
CA SER A 10 3.66 -8.38 2.27
C SER A 10 3.75 -7.39 3.42
N MET A 11 4.88 -7.37 4.15
CA MET A 11 5.07 -6.47 5.28
C MET A 11 5.21 -5.01 4.85
N VAL A 12 5.97 -4.74 3.78
CA VAL A 12 6.10 -3.40 3.22
C VAL A 12 4.76 -2.93 2.67
N GLY A 13 4.06 -3.78 1.90
CA GLY A 13 2.72 -3.49 1.38
C GLY A 13 1.73 -3.14 2.48
N TYR A 14 1.74 -3.91 3.58
CA TYR A 14 0.90 -3.61 4.74
C TYR A 14 1.22 -2.24 5.36
N ILE A 15 2.50 -1.92 5.56
CA ILE A 15 2.91 -0.65 6.19
C ILE A 15 2.51 0.56 5.35
N ILE A 16 2.61 0.47 4.02
CA ILE A 16 2.23 1.58 3.11
C ILE A 16 0.73 1.57 2.77
N GLY A 17 -0.03 0.57 3.22
CA GLY A 17 -1.44 0.40 2.89
C GLY A 17 -1.68 0.11 1.41
N LEU A 18 -0.84 -0.71 0.79
CA LEU A 18 -0.95 -1.16 -0.58
C LEU A 18 -2.14 -2.12 -0.74
N GLY A 19 -3.07 -1.75 -1.61
CA GLY A 19 -4.21 -2.56 -2.03
C GLY A 19 -4.15 -2.98 -3.50
N ASP A 20 -5.27 -3.49 -4.01
CA ASP A 20 -5.45 -3.97 -5.39
C ASP A 20 -4.43 -5.04 -5.78
N ARG A 21 -4.19 -5.99 -4.87
CA ARG A 21 -3.23 -7.10 -5.07
C ARG A 21 -3.93 -8.28 -5.72
N HIS A 22 -4.39 -8.12 -6.96
CA HIS A 22 -4.82 -9.21 -7.82
C HIS A 22 -3.63 -9.95 -8.44
N LEU A 23 -3.89 -11.06 -9.13
CA LEU A 23 -2.83 -11.95 -9.64
C LEU A 23 -1.94 -11.30 -10.69
N ASP A 24 -2.44 -10.35 -11.47
CA ASP A 24 -1.63 -9.64 -12.48
C ASP A 24 -0.67 -8.63 -11.84
N ASN A 25 -0.95 -8.17 -10.62
CA ASN A 25 -0.09 -7.25 -9.86
C ASN A 25 0.93 -7.98 -8.97
N VAL A 26 0.99 -9.32 -9.03
CA VAL A 26 1.93 -10.15 -8.28
C VAL A 26 2.70 -11.03 -9.26
N LEU A 27 3.89 -10.57 -9.63
CA LEU A 27 4.76 -11.28 -10.56
C LEU A 27 5.73 -12.19 -9.82
N ILE A 28 6.09 -13.30 -10.46
CA ILE A 28 7.12 -14.23 -9.99
C ILE A 28 8.20 -14.31 -11.06
N ASP A 29 9.44 -14.01 -10.70
CA ASP A 29 10.58 -14.31 -11.57
C ASP A 29 10.82 -15.82 -11.58
N MET A 30 10.65 -16.44 -12.74
CA MET A 30 10.80 -17.89 -12.90
C MET A 30 12.26 -18.37 -12.82
N THR A 31 13.23 -17.46 -12.91
CA THR A 31 14.66 -17.77 -12.81
C THR A 31 15.12 -17.80 -11.35
N THR A 32 14.75 -16.77 -10.58
CA THR A 32 15.19 -16.60 -9.19
C THR A 32 14.15 -17.09 -8.17
N GLY A 33 12.89 -17.20 -8.57
CA GLY A 33 11.75 -17.49 -7.70
C GLY A 33 11.37 -16.32 -6.80
N GLU A 34 11.74 -15.08 -7.14
CA GLU A 34 11.39 -13.89 -6.36
C GLU A 34 10.02 -13.35 -6.73
N VAL A 35 9.31 -12.83 -5.72
CA VAL A 35 8.01 -12.18 -5.89
C VAL A 35 8.20 -10.67 -5.97
N VAL A 36 7.61 -10.07 -6.99
CA VAL A 36 7.64 -8.63 -7.23
C VAL A 36 6.21 -8.13 -7.38
N HIS A 37 5.85 -7.11 -6.61
CA HIS A 37 4.60 -6.40 -6.80
C HIS A 37 4.79 -5.31 -7.85
N ILE A 38 3.84 -5.18 -8.77
CA ILE A 38 3.79 -4.10 -9.76
C ILE A 38 2.54 -3.26 -9.55
N ASP A 39 2.50 -2.07 -10.15
CA ASP A 39 1.40 -1.10 -10.04
C ASP A 39 1.10 -0.68 -8.59
N TYR A 40 1.49 0.52 -8.19
CA TYR A 40 1.33 1.05 -6.82
C TYR A 40 0.26 2.15 -6.75
N ASN A 41 -0.68 2.19 -7.70
CA ASN A 41 -1.69 3.25 -7.77
C ASN A 41 -2.65 3.24 -6.57
N VAL A 42 -2.88 2.07 -5.95
CA VAL A 42 -3.76 1.90 -4.79
C VAL A 42 -2.92 1.75 -3.51
N CYS A 43 -2.35 2.84 -3.02
CA CYS A 43 -1.64 2.90 -1.73
C CYS A 43 -2.40 3.73 -0.68
N PHE A 44 -1.89 3.77 0.55
CA PHE A 44 -2.41 4.60 1.64
C PHE A 44 -3.88 4.28 1.98
N GLU A 45 -4.21 2.99 2.07
CA GLU A 45 -5.51 2.49 2.51
C GLU A 45 -6.67 2.77 1.52
N LYS A 46 -6.37 3.27 0.31
CA LYS A 46 -7.35 3.44 -0.78
C LYS A 46 -8.07 2.14 -1.16
N GLY A 47 -7.44 0.98 -0.91
CA GLY A 47 -8.05 -0.34 -1.12
C GLY A 47 -9.37 -0.55 -0.34
N LYS A 48 -9.56 0.14 0.79
CA LYS A 48 -10.80 0.10 1.57
C LYS A 48 -11.95 0.88 0.95
N SER A 49 -11.64 1.84 0.08
CA SER A 49 -12.60 2.71 -0.59
C SER A 49 -12.97 2.23 -2.00
N LEU A 50 -12.44 1.07 -2.42
CA LEU A 50 -12.83 0.43 -3.68
C LEU A 50 -14.30 0.00 -3.63
N ARG A 51 -14.91 -0.17 -4.82
CA ARG A 51 -16.29 -0.67 -4.97
C ARG A 51 -16.51 -1.97 -4.18
N VAL A 52 -15.52 -2.85 -4.17
CA VAL A 52 -15.45 -4.02 -3.29
C VAL A 52 -14.25 -3.80 -2.36
N PRO A 53 -14.50 -3.47 -1.08
CA PRO A 53 -13.42 -3.15 -0.15
C PRO A 53 -12.49 -4.33 0.12
N GLU A 54 -11.18 -4.08 0.08
CA GLU A 54 -10.19 -5.04 0.55
C GLU A 54 -10.10 -5.00 2.08
N LYS A 55 -10.52 -6.09 2.72
CA LYS A 55 -10.52 -6.24 4.20
C LYS A 55 -9.27 -6.92 4.74
N VAL A 56 -8.44 -7.49 3.87
CA VAL A 56 -7.23 -8.24 4.25
C VAL A 56 -6.02 -7.31 4.26
N PRO A 57 -5.04 -7.52 5.16
CA PRO A 57 -3.85 -6.67 5.26
C PRO A 57 -2.88 -6.83 4.09
N PHE A 58 -2.84 -8.03 3.49
CA PHE A 58 -2.08 -8.37 2.30
C PHE A 58 -2.64 -9.69 1.74
N ARG A 59 -2.26 -10.03 0.51
CA ARG A 59 -2.71 -11.25 -0.16
C ARG A 59 -1.99 -12.48 0.42
N MET A 60 -2.70 -13.28 1.21
CA MET A 60 -2.24 -14.60 1.67
C MET A 60 -3.33 -15.64 1.40
N THR A 61 -3.30 -16.23 0.21
CA THR A 61 -4.24 -17.29 -0.19
C THR A 61 -3.62 -18.67 0.00
N GLN A 62 -4.45 -19.72 -0.05
CA GLN A 62 -4.00 -21.12 0.04
C GLN A 62 -2.91 -21.45 -0.99
N ASN A 63 -2.96 -20.87 -2.19
CA ASN A 63 -1.92 -21.09 -3.22
C ASN A 63 -0.57 -20.52 -2.81
N ILE A 64 -0.57 -19.31 -2.21
CA ILE A 64 0.67 -18.67 -1.73
C ILE A 64 1.20 -19.45 -0.54
N GLU A 65 0.34 -19.85 0.41
CA GLU A 65 0.73 -20.64 1.58
C GLU A 65 1.31 -22.00 1.17
N THR A 66 0.68 -22.69 0.21
CA THR A 66 1.19 -23.96 -0.32
C THR A 66 2.55 -23.80 -0.97
N ALA A 67 2.78 -22.67 -1.67
CA ALA A 67 4.07 -22.36 -2.29
C ALA A 67 5.20 -22.06 -1.28
N LEU A 68 4.88 -21.79 0.00
CA LEU A 68 5.89 -21.68 1.06
C LEU A 68 6.49 -23.04 1.47
N GLY A 69 5.91 -24.15 1.00
CA GLY A 69 6.38 -25.50 1.26
C GLY A 69 5.90 -26.04 2.61
N MET A 70 6.57 -27.07 3.11
CA MET A 70 6.11 -27.87 4.26
C MET A 70 5.97 -27.06 5.56
N THR A 71 6.76 -26.01 5.73
CA THR A 71 6.70 -25.17 6.94
C THR A 71 5.56 -24.14 6.90
N GLY A 72 4.92 -23.96 5.74
CA GLY A 72 3.88 -22.95 5.53
C GLY A 72 4.31 -21.56 6.01
N VAL A 73 3.39 -20.86 6.67
CA VAL A 73 3.62 -19.51 7.23
C VAL A 73 4.56 -19.50 8.44
N GLU A 74 4.62 -20.58 9.23
CA GLU A 74 5.37 -20.63 10.50
C GLU A 74 6.89 -20.73 10.31
N GLY A 75 7.36 -21.03 9.11
CA GLY A 75 8.78 -21.19 8.82
C GLY A 75 9.48 -19.88 8.45
N LEU A 76 10.20 -19.94 7.32
CA LEU A 76 11.03 -18.84 6.83
C LEU A 76 10.22 -17.57 6.55
N PHE A 77 8.93 -17.71 6.21
CA PHE A 77 8.04 -16.58 5.98
C PHE A 77 7.86 -15.73 7.25
N ARG A 78 7.39 -16.32 8.37
CA ARG A 78 7.23 -15.61 9.65
C ARG A 78 8.53 -14.96 10.12
N LEU A 79 9.64 -15.70 10.12
CA LEU A 79 10.95 -15.17 10.52
C LEU A 79 11.36 -13.95 9.69
N SER A 80 11.11 -14.01 8.38
CA SER A 80 11.41 -12.89 7.47
C SER A 80 10.48 -11.71 7.75
N CYS A 81 9.19 -11.95 8.01
CA CYS A 81 8.24 -10.90 8.37
C CYS A 81 8.65 -10.16 9.65
N GLU A 82 9.02 -10.90 10.71
CA GLU A 82 9.49 -10.33 11.97
C GLU A 82 10.72 -9.44 11.76
N GLN A 83 11.70 -9.92 10.99
CA GLN A 83 12.92 -9.16 10.69
C GLN A 83 12.62 -7.89 9.89
N VAL A 84 11.74 -7.97 8.88
CA VAL A 84 11.34 -6.80 8.07
C VAL A 84 10.65 -5.76 8.95
N VAL A 85 9.71 -6.19 9.79
CA VAL A 85 9.02 -5.31 10.73
C VAL A 85 10.01 -4.64 11.69
N GLN A 86 10.97 -5.39 12.24
CA GLN A 86 12.01 -4.83 13.12
C GLN A 86 12.86 -3.77 12.41
N ILE A 87 13.27 -4.03 11.16
CA ILE A 87 14.07 -3.08 10.37
C ILE A 87 13.25 -1.82 10.07
N MET A 88 12.00 -1.98 9.65
CA MET A 88 11.09 -0.86 9.35
C MET A 88 10.82 -0.01 10.59
N ARG A 89 10.67 -0.62 11.78
CA ARG A 89 10.56 0.09 13.06
C ARG A 89 11.81 0.91 13.37
N ARG A 90 13.00 0.36 13.15
CA ARG A 90 14.28 1.06 13.36
C ARG A 90 14.48 2.22 12.38
N GLY A 91 14.08 2.02 11.12
CA GLY A 91 14.16 3.02 10.05
C GLY A 91 12.95 3.95 9.93
N ARG A 92 12.08 4.01 10.95
CA ARG A 92 10.79 4.73 10.88
C ARG A 92 10.94 6.20 10.47
N GLU A 93 11.99 6.87 10.93
CA GLU A 93 12.19 8.30 10.69
C GLU A 93 12.52 8.55 9.21
N THR A 94 13.43 7.76 8.64
CA THR A 94 13.74 7.79 7.21
C THR A 94 12.51 7.48 6.36
N LEU A 95 11.72 6.47 6.76
CA LEU A 95 10.50 6.10 6.04
C LEU A 95 9.45 7.21 6.09
N LEU A 96 9.26 7.84 7.25
CA LEU A 96 8.39 9.01 7.39
C LEU A 96 8.82 10.15 6.47
N THR A 97 10.12 10.47 6.44
CA THR A 97 10.64 11.54 5.58
C THR A 97 10.42 11.25 4.09
N LEU A 98 10.63 10.00 3.65
CA LEU A 98 10.37 9.62 2.26
C LEU A 98 8.88 9.71 1.91
N LEU A 99 7.99 9.30 2.82
CA LEU A 99 6.54 9.39 2.61
C LEU A 99 6.02 10.83 2.66
N GLU A 100 6.62 11.69 3.48
CA GLU A 100 6.34 13.12 3.47
C GLU A 100 6.60 13.72 2.09
N ALA A 101 7.66 13.31 1.38
CA ALA A 101 7.90 13.77 0.02
C ALA A 101 6.76 13.44 -0.96
N PHE A 102 6.12 12.26 -0.83
CA PHE A 102 4.96 11.88 -1.65
C PHE A 102 3.71 12.71 -1.34
N VAL A 103 3.53 13.14 -0.09
CA VAL A 103 2.44 14.04 0.30
C VAL A 103 2.58 15.41 -0.37
N TYR A 104 3.81 15.90 -0.54
CA TYR A 104 4.07 17.18 -1.17
C TYR A 104 4.10 17.10 -2.70
N ASP A 105 3.99 15.91 -3.29
CA ASP A 105 3.95 15.76 -4.74
C ASP A 105 2.56 16.20 -5.28
N PRO A 106 2.50 17.28 -6.09
CA PRO A 106 1.24 17.80 -6.62
C PRO A 106 0.54 16.86 -7.60
N LEU A 107 1.22 15.81 -8.09
CA LEU A 107 0.69 14.84 -9.04
C LEU A 107 0.03 13.64 -8.38
N VAL A 108 0.17 13.47 -7.05
CA VAL A 108 -0.47 12.35 -6.37
C VAL A 108 -1.96 12.65 -6.21
N ASP A 109 -2.79 11.84 -6.88
CA ASP A 109 -4.24 11.91 -6.74
C ASP A 109 -4.68 11.16 -5.48
N TRP A 110 -4.99 11.91 -4.42
CA TRP A 110 -5.44 11.39 -3.14
C TRP A 110 -6.93 11.06 -3.08
N THR A 111 -7.68 11.30 -4.16
CA THR A 111 -9.14 11.11 -4.13
C THR A 111 -9.51 9.62 -4.13
N ALA A 112 -10.15 9.19 -3.04
CA ALA A 112 -10.78 7.89 -2.95
C ALA A 112 -12.17 7.96 -3.57
N GLY A 113 -12.32 7.44 -4.79
CA GLY A 113 -13.63 7.19 -5.39
C GLY A 113 -14.46 8.44 -5.72
N GLY A 114 -14.19 9.02 -6.89
CA GLY A 114 -15.23 9.68 -7.67
C GLY A 114 -15.04 9.24 -9.11
N GLU A 115 -16.11 8.87 -9.79
CA GLU A 115 -16.12 8.75 -11.25
C GLU A 115 -15.77 10.11 -11.88
N ILE A 116 -14.51 10.51 -11.85
CA ILE A 116 -13.94 11.57 -12.66
C ILE A 116 -12.49 11.17 -12.98
N GLY A 117 -12.33 9.95 -13.51
CA GLY A 117 -11.24 9.74 -14.48
C GLY A 117 -11.45 10.72 -15.63
N PHE A 118 -10.36 11.22 -16.19
CA PHE A 118 -10.12 12.07 -17.39
C PHE A 118 -11.32 12.57 -18.24
N ALA A 119 -12.40 11.82 -18.39
CA ALA A 119 -13.65 12.16 -19.06
C ALA A 119 -14.47 13.30 -18.41
N GLY A 120 -14.40 13.51 -17.09
CA GLY A 120 -15.21 14.54 -16.41
C GLY A 120 -14.72 15.98 -16.61
N ALA A 121 -13.45 16.16 -16.99
CA ALA A 121 -12.87 17.48 -17.26
C ALA A 121 -13.36 18.09 -18.60
N VAL A 122 -13.99 17.28 -19.46
CA VAL A 122 -14.42 17.71 -20.80
C VAL A 122 -15.83 18.30 -20.80
N TYR A 123 -16.69 18.03 -19.80
CA TYR A 123 -18.12 18.36 -19.86
C TYR A 123 -18.78 19.08 -18.65
N GLY A 124 -18.08 19.42 -17.56
CA GLY A 124 -18.73 19.99 -16.36
C GLY A 124 -18.13 21.30 -15.86
N GLY A 125 -18.80 22.43 -16.10
CA GLY A 125 -18.30 23.78 -15.84
C GLY A 125 -18.30 24.27 -14.38
N GLY A 126 -17.56 25.36 -14.15
CA GLY A 126 -17.97 26.47 -13.28
C GLY A 126 -17.41 26.55 -11.84
N GLY A 127 -16.25 27.17 -11.68
CA GLY A 127 -16.15 28.42 -10.88
C GLY A 127 -16.06 28.43 -9.35
N GLN A 128 -16.24 27.34 -8.59
CA GLN A 128 -16.26 27.42 -7.10
C GLN A 128 -15.45 26.35 -6.34
N GLN A 129 -14.50 25.68 -6.99
CA GLN A 129 -13.82 24.49 -6.42
C GLN A 129 -12.40 24.72 -5.84
N ALA A 130 -11.84 25.92 -5.83
CA ALA A 130 -10.42 26.11 -5.47
C ALA A 130 -10.15 26.04 -3.95
N GLU A 131 -10.90 26.78 -3.11
CA GLU A 131 -10.69 26.79 -1.65
C GLU A 131 -11.04 25.45 -0.99
N ASN A 132 -12.12 24.80 -1.45
CA ASN A 132 -12.53 23.48 -0.97
C ASN A 132 -11.52 22.38 -1.32
N LYS A 133 -10.78 22.51 -2.44
CA LYS A 133 -9.71 21.57 -2.80
C LYS A 133 -8.49 21.71 -1.91
N GLN A 134 -8.15 22.92 -1.49
CA GLN A 134 -6.99 23.17 -0.63
C GLN A 134 -7.23 22.67 0.80
N SER A 135 -8.40 22.96 1.38
CA SER A 135 -8.80 22.42 2.70
C SER A 135 -8.96 20.90 2.70
N LYS A 136 -9.50 20.32 1.61
CA LYS A 136 -9.60 18.87 1.44
C LYS A 136 -8.22 18.20 1.35
N ARG A 137 -7.27 18.79 0.61
CA ARG A 137 -5.89 18.30 0.52
C ARG A 137 -5.16 18.34 1.87
N GLU A 138 -5.37 19.39 2.66
CA GLU A 138 -4.80 19.49 4.01
C GLU A 138 -5.39 18.44 4.97
N MET A 139 -6.70 18.21 4.91
CA MET A 139 -7.37 17.15 5.68
C MET A 139 -6.89 15.75 5.27
N GLU A 140 -6.76 15.48 3.97
CA GLU A 140 -6.26 14.21 3.42
C GLU A 140 -4.79 13.97 3.78
N ARG A 141 -3.99 15.05 3.85
CA ARG A 141 -2.61 15.01 4.35
C ARG A 141 -2.55 14.59 5.81
N ASP A 142 -3.37 15.20 6.66
CA ASP A 142 -3.39 14.91 8.09
C ASP A 142 -3.92 13.50 8.35
N ILE A 143 -4.89 13.03 7.55
CA ILE A 143 -5.37 11.64 7.57
C ILE A 143 -4.26 10.68 7.17
N THR A 144 -3.53 10.93 6.07
CA THR A 144 -2.45 10.03 5.61
C THR A 144 -1.31 9.96 6.63
N ARG A 145 -0.92 11.11 7.19
CA ARG A 145 0.09 11.18 8.25
C ARG A 145 -0.37 10.48 9.53
N SER A 146 -1.65 10.63 9.89
CA SER A 146 -2.26 9.97 11.04
C SER A 146 -2.39 8.47 10.83
N LEU A 147 -2.84 8.01 9.67
CA LEU A 147 -2.93 6.59 9.30
C LEU A 147 -1.56 5.94 9.36
N PHE A 148 -0.54 6.58 8.79
CA PHE A 148 0.81 6.05 8.83
C PHE A 148 1.39 6.04 10.24
N SER A 149 1.21 7.12 11.01
CA SER A 149 1.62 7.18 12.42
C SER A 149 0.89 6.11 13.26
N SER A 150 -0.40 5.88 13.01
CA SER A 150 -1.21 4.85 13.65
C SER A 150 -0.68 3.46 13.32
N ARG A 151 -0.32 3.18 12.06
CA ARG A 151 0.26 1.87 11.67
C ARG A 151 1.64 1.65 12.26
N VAL A 152 2.51 2.67 12.23
CA VAL A 152 3.82 2.61 12.89
C VAL A 152 3.67 2.43 14.41
N ALA A 153 2.63 2.99 15.02
CA ALA A 153 2.34 2.86 16.44
C ALA A 153 1.64 1.54 16.83
N GLU A 154 0.78 0.99 15.96
CA GLU A 154 0.13 -0.33 16.11
C GLU A 154 1.14 -1.46 15.97
N ILE A 155 2.22 -1.23 15.23
CA ILE A 155 3.39 -2.08 15.14
C ILE A 155 4.24 -1.90 16.43
N LYS A 156 3.64 -2.00 17.62
CA LYS A 156 4.35 -2.10 18.91
C LYS A 156 4.48 -3.55 19.35
#